data_AF-A0AAW9Q7Z0-F1
#
_entry.id   AF-A0AAW9Q7Z0-F1
#
_cell.length_a   1.000
_cell.length_b   1.000
_cell.length_c   1.000
_cell.angle_alpha   90.00
_cell.angle_beta   90.00
_cell.angle_gamma   90.00
#
_symmetry.space_group_name_H-M   'P 1'
#
loop_
_entity.id
_entity.type
_entity.pdbx_description
1 polymer ?
#
loop_
_entity_poly.entity_id
_entity_poly.type
_entity_poly.pdbx_seq_one_letter_code
_entity_poly.pdbx_strand_id
1 'polypeptide(L)'
;MNRTVTPRPAGERSPSPEPSLSNAERSELERQGAKAAARGEPHDANPLSQPRNKPPATGESAERWSQRSEAWEHGHVVQSGARRKRGASRPPKGQR
;
A
#
# COMPACT_ATOMS: atom_id res chain seq x y z
N MET A 1 39.67 -43.65 11.86
CA MET A 1 39.14 -42.99 13.07
C MET A 1 38.91 -41.52 12.77
N ASN A 2 37.64 -41.10 12.87
CA ASN A 2 37.11 -39.79 13.26
C ASN A 2 37.31 -38.59 12.31
N ARG A 3 36.39 -38.44 11.34
CA ARG A 3 36.12 -37.17 10.66
C ARG A 3 35.20 -36.33 11.55
N THR A 4 35.74 -35.25 12.10
CA THR A 4 34.97 -34.22 12.82
C THR A 4 34.05 -33.51 11.83
N VAL A 5 32.75 -33.78 11.89
CA VAL A 5 31.73 -33.05 11.12
C VAL A 5 31.36 -31.82 11.94
N THR A 6 31.93 -30.67 11.57
CA THR A 6 31.49 -29.38 12.12
C THR A 6 30.06 -29.10 11.65
N PRO A 7 29.08 -28.91 12.55
CA PRO A 7 27.75 -28.49 12.15
C PRO A 7 27.84 -27.04 11.64
N ARG A 8 27.61 -26.88 10.33
CA ARG A 8 27.41 -25.59 9.67
C ARG A 8 26.23 -24.88 10.36
N PRO A 9 26.34 -23.58 10.71
CA PRO A 9 25.19 -22.86 11.26
C PRO A 9 24.07 -22.86 10.23
N ALA A 10 22.97 -23.53 10.57
CA ALA A 10 21.70 -23.35 9.90
C ALA A 10 21.18 -21.97 10.31
N GLY A 11 20.96 -21.06 9.35
CA GLY A 11 20.15 -19.88 9.68
C GLY A 11 20.28 -18.64 8.81
N GLU A 12 21.30 -18.49 7.97
CA GLU A 12 21.26 -17.44 6.94
C GLU A 12 20.39 -17.94 5.77
N ARG A 13 19.07 -17.98 6.01
CA ARG A 13 18.14 -17.73 4.92
C ARG A 13 18.46 -16.31 4.47
N SER A 14 19.29 -16.19 3.43
CA SER A 14 19.32 -14.99 2.61
C SER A 14 17.87 -14.53 2.43
N PRO A 15 17.53 -13.24 2.66
CA PRO A 15 16.22 -12.76 2.29
C PRO A 15 16.15 -12.95 0.78
N SER A 16 15.49 -14.04 0.35
CA SER A 16 15.06 -14.17 -1.03
C SER A 16 14.30 -12.88 -1.30
N PRO A 17 14.64 -12.11 -2.34
CA PRO A 17 13.92 -10.89 -2.64
C PRO A 17 12.48 -11.31 -2.88
N GLU A 18 11.63 -11.17 -1.87
CA GLU A 18 10.20 -11.29 -2.01
C GLU A 18 9.87 -10.36 -3.17
N PRO A 19 9.22 -10.86 -4.24
CA PRO A 19 9.05 -10.07 -5.44
C PRO A 19 8.28 -8.81 -5.06
N SER A 20 8.97 -7.68 -5.14
CA SER A 20 8.40 -6.35 -4.95
C SER A 20 7.14 -6.24 -5.80
N LEU A 21 6.17 -5.42 -5.36
CA LEU A 21 4.94 -5.28 -6.13
C LEU A 21 5.23 -4.92 -7.59
N SER A 22 4.51 -5.58 -8.50
CA SER A 22 4.63 -5.23 -9.92
C SER A 22 4.13 -3.80 -10.13
N ASN A 23 4.73 -3.09 -11.09
CA ASN A 23 4.30 -1.72 -11.43
C ASN A 23 2.81 -1.65 -11.81
N ALA A 24 2.28 -2.71 -12.45
CA ALA A 24 0.88 -2.81 -12.80
C ALA A 24 -0.02 -2.93 -11.56
N GLU A 25 0.34 -3.78 -10.60
CA GLU A 25 -0.38 -3.95 -9.33
C GLU A 25 -0.36 -2.66 -8.51
N ARG A 26 0.82 -2.02 -8.38
CA ARG A 26 0.95 -0.71 -7.73
C ARG A 26 0.06 0.34 -8.38
N SER A 27 0.11 0.46 -9.71
CA SER A 27 -0.70 1.45 -10.45
C SER A 27 -2.19 1.21 -10.29
N GLU A 28 -2.63 -0.04 -10.21
CA GLU A 28 -4.03 -0.38 -9.97
C GLU A 28 -4.47 -0.02 -8.55
N LEU A 29 -3.65 -0.30 -7.54
CA LEU A 29 -3.91 0.08 -6.16
C LEU A 29 -4.00 1.61 -6.00
N GLU A 30 -3.07 2.35 -6.61
CA GLU A 30 -3.12 3.82 -6.66
C GLU A 30 -4.42 4.32 -7.32
N ARG A 31 -4.85 3.72 -8.44
CA ARG A 31 -6.15 4.06 -9.07
C ARG A 31 -7.33 3.81 -8.15
N GLN A 32 -7.32 2.70 -7.41
CA GLN A 32 -8.39 2.36 -6.47
C GLN A 32 -8.46 3.34 -5.31
N GLY A 33 -7.31 3.70 -4.72
CA GLY A 33 -7.22 4.72 -3.69
C GLY A 33 -7.71 6.09 -4.18
N ALA A 34 -7.27 6.49 -5.38
CA ALA A 34 -7.74 7.72 -6.01
C ALA A 34 -9.26 7.69 -6.24
N LYS A 35 -9.81 6.55 -6.70
CA LYS A 35 -11.26 6.39 -6.90
C LYS A 35 -12.04 6.50 -5.59
N ALA A 36 -11.53 5.93 -4.49
CA ALA A 36 -12.13 6.06 -3.17
C ALA A 36 -12.13 7.52 -2.68
N ALA A 37 -10.99 8.21 -2.78
CA ALA A 37 -10.89 9.64 -2.48
C ALA A 37 -11.82 10.50 -3.34
N ALA A 38 -11.98 10.18 -4.63
CA ALA A 38 -12.90 10.88 -5.52
C ALA A 38 -14.37 10.76 -5.09
N ARG A 39 -14.74 9.63 -4.47
CA ARG A 39 -16.06 9.40 -3.86
C ARG A 39 -16.23 10.10 -2.51
N GLY A 40 -15.14 10.57 -1.90
CA GLY A 40 -15.14 11.16 -0.56
C GLY A 40 -15.01 10.14 0.56
N GLU A 41 -14.60 8.91 0.24
CA GLU A 41 -14.36 7.87 1.25
C GLU A 41 -13.18 8.25 2.15
N PRO A 42 -13.24 7.95 3.46
CA PRO A 42 -12.14 8.19 4.39
C PRO A 42 -10.93 7.30 4.09
N HIS A 43 -9.80 7.61 4.72
CA HIS A 43 -8.58 6.82 4.59
C HIS A 43 -8.78 5.37 5.08
N ASP A 44 -9.54 5.18 6.15
CA ASP A 44 -9.87 3.86 6.72
C ASP A 44 -10.73 2.98 5.80
N ALA A 45 -11.24 3.51 4.69
CA ALA A 45 -11.90 2.73 3.65
C ALA A 45 -10.92 1.87 2.83
N ASN A 46 -9.61 1.96 3.10
CA ASN A 46 -8.61 1.08 2.50
C ASN A 46 -8.98 -0.39 2.74
N PRO A 47 -9.26 -1.18 1.69
CA PRO A 47 -9.65 -2.57 1.84
C PRO A 47 -8.56 -3.40 2.53
N LEU A 48 -7.29 -3.01 2.44
CA LEU A 48 -6.16 -3.71 3.06
C LEU A 48 -6.12 -3.51 4.59
N SER A 49 -6.73 -2.46 5.12
CA SER A 49 -6.86 -2.22 6.57
C SER A 49 -7.82 -3.21 7.25
N GLN A 50 -8.66 -3.92 6.49
CA GLN A 50 -9.60 -4.88 7.05
C GLN A 50 -8.86 -6.09 7.64
N PRO A 51 -9.25 -6.59 8.83
CA PRO A 51 -8.54 -7.70 9.50
C PRO A 51 -8.35 -8.94 8.63
N ARG A 52 -9.32 -9.25 7.77
CA ARG A 52 -9.27 -10.38 6.82
C ARG A 52 -8.21 -10.26 5.74
N ASN A 53 -7.73 -9.06 5.47
CA ASN A 53 -6.73 -8.76 4.43
C ASN A 53 -5.36 -8.44 5.03
N LYS A 54 -5.18 -8.60 6.34
CA LYS A 54 -3.90 -8.38 7.02
C LYS A 54 -3.00 -9.63 6.91
N PRO A 55 -1.66 -9.47 7.04
CA PRO A 55 -0.70 -10.56 6.97
C PRO A 55 -1.03 -11.81 7.79
N PRO A 56 -1.50 -11.70 9.05
CA PRO A 56 -1.83 -12.87 9.84
C PRO A 56 -3.01 -13.69 9.29
N ALA A 57 -3.90 -13.07 8.51
CA ALA A 57 -5.11 -13.71 7.98
C ALA A 57 -4.91 -14.30 6.58
N THR A 58 -4.09 -13.67 5.75
CA THR A 58 -3.85 -14.08 4.35
C THR A 58 -2.59 -14.92 4.18
N GLY A 59 -1.70 -14.93 5.18
CA GLY A 59 -0.37 -15.56 5.08
C GLY A 59 0.59 -14.82 4.17
N GLU A 60 0.25 -13.60 3.73
CA GLU A 60 1.15 -12.76 2.94
C GLU A 60 2.29 -12.18 3.81
N SER A 61 3.40 -11.86 3.16
CA SER A 61 4.51 -11.15 3.81
C SER A 61 4.08 -9.73 4.23
N ALA A 62 4.43 -9.34 5.46
CA ALA A 62 4.10 -8.01 6.00
C ALA A 62 4.63 -6.86 5.13
N GLU A 63 5.80 -7.06 4.51
CA GLU A 63 6.39 -6.09 3.58
C GLU A 63 5.53 -5.92 2.33
N ARG A 64 5.05 -7.01 1.71
CA ARG A 64 4.18 -6.96 0.53
C ARG A 64 2.85 -6.30 0.87
N TRP A 65 2.28 -6.59 2.04
CA TRP A 65 1.08 -5.93 2.53
C TRP A 65 1.28 -4.42 2.70
N SER A 66 2.41 -4.02 3.29
CA SER A 66 2.75 -2.61 3.51
C SER A 66 2.86 -1.87 2.18
N GLN A 67 3.61 -2.43 1.21
CA GLN A 67 3.75 -1.84 -0.12
C GLN A 67 2.38 -1.67 -0.81
N ARG A 68 1.45 -2.62 -0.62
CA ARG A 68 0.12 -2.53 -1.25
C ARG A 68 -0.74 -1.46 -0.59
N SER A 69 -0.66 -1.41 0.74
CA SER A 69 -1.35 -0.41 1.53
C SER A 69 -0.87 0.97 1.12
N GLU A 70 0.45 1.22 1.19
CA GLU A 70 1.08 2.48 0.78
C GLU A 70 0.72 2.91 -0.66
N ALA A 71 0.68 1.97 -1.62
CA ALA A 71 0.27 2.28 -2.99
C ALA A 71 -1.18 2.79 -3.06
N TRP A 72 -2.10 2.14 -2.34
CA TRP A 72 -3.48 2.60 -2.26
C TRP A 72 -3.58 3.97 -1.57
N GLU A 73 -2.89 4.14 -0.44
CA GLU A 73 -2.88 5.39 0.33
C GLU A 73 -2.33 6.56 -0.50
N HIS A 74 -1.26 6.32 -1.26
CA HIS A 74 -0.66 7.31 -2.16
C HIS A 74 -1.69 7.84 -3.16
N GLY A 75 -2.42 6.95 -3.84
CA GLY A 75 -3.48 7.34 -4.77
C GLY A 75 -4.60 8.14 -4.10
N HIS A 76 -5.00 7.73 -2.89
CA HIS A 76 -6.03 8.42 -2.10
C HIS A 76 -5.59 9.84 -1.73
N VAL A 77 -4.38 10.00 -1.19
CA VAL A 77 -3.80 11.29 -0.80
C VAL A 77 -3.68 12.25 -1.98
N VAL A 78 -3.15 11.78 -3.11
CA VAL A 78 -2.99 12.59 -4.34
C VAL A 78 -4.33 13.14 -4.81
N GLN A 79 -5.36 12.29 -4.88
CA GLN A 79 -6.69 12.73 -5.32
C GLN A 79 -7.39 13.63 -4.28
N SER A 80 -7.25 13.33 -2.98
CA SER A 80 -7.78 14.15 -1.89
C SER A 80 -7.17 15.55 -1.89
N GLY A 81 -5.85 15.67 -2.08
CA GLY A 81 -5.15 16.93 -2.25
C GLY A 81 -5.58 17.71 -3.50
N ALA A 82 -5.76 17.02 -4.63
CA ALA A 82 -6.26 17.62 -5.86
C ALA A 82 -7.70 18.16 -5.71
N ARG A 83 -8.57 17.47 -4.97
CA ARG A 83 -9.94 17.93 -4.68
C ARG A 83 -9.94 19.20 -3.83
N ARG A 84 -9.07 19.30 -2.81
CA ARG A 84 -8.93 20.53 -2.01
C ARG A 84 -8.56 21.73 -2.90
N LYS A 85 -7.64 21.54 -3.85
CA LYS A 85 -7.25 22.59 -4.81
C LYS A 85 -8.39 22.98 -5.76
N ARG A 86 -9.14 22.02 -6.31
CA ARG A 86 -10.30 22.28 -7.20
C ARG A 86 -11.46 22.99 -6.49
N GLY A 87 -11.71 22.68 -5.22
CA GLY A 87 -12.74 23.35 -4.41
C GLY A 87 -12.40 24.80 -4.05
N ALA A 88 -11.10 25.14 -3.97
CA ALA A 88 -10.63 26.48 -3.64
C ALA A 88 -10.68 27.48 -4.83
N SER A 89 -10.92 27.01 -6.05
CA SER A 89 -10.91 27.84 -7.27
C SER A 89 -12.29 28.37 -7.72
N ARG A 90 -13.34 28.27 -6.90
CA ARG A 90 -14.60 28.99 -7.19
C ARG A 90 -14.50 30.40 -6.61
N PRO A 91 -14.33 31.45 -7.43
CA PRO A 91 -14.47 32.82 -6.93
C PRO A 91 -15.93 33.04 -6.49
N PRO A 92 -16.18 33.81 -5.42
CA PRO A 92 -17.54 34.23 -5.10
C PRO A 92 -18.08 35.07 -6.26
N LYS A 93 -19.07 34.52 -6.97
CA LYS A 93 -19.91 35.27 -7.91
C LYS A 93 -20.79 36.20 -7.07
N GLY A 94 -20.44 37.47 -7.04
CA GLY A 94 -21.28 38.51 -6.47
C GLY A 94 -20.52 39.54 -5.65
N GLN A 95 -19.85 40.47 -6.33
CA GLN A 95 -19.89 41.86 -5.89
C GLN A 95 -20.48 42.65 -7.05
N ARG A 96 -21.64 43.26 -6.76
CA ARG A 96 -22.44 44.10 -7.65
C ARG A 96 -21.73 45.43 -7.87
#